data_AF-R0IS66-F1
#
_entry.id   AF-R0IS66-F1
#
_cell.length_a   1.000
_cell.length_b   1.000
_cell.length_c   1.000
_cell.angle_alpha   90.00
_cell.angle_beta   90.00
_cell.angle_gamma   90.00
#
_symmetry.space_group_name_H-M   'P 1'
#
loop_
_entity.id
_entity.type
_entity.pdbx_description
1 polymer ?
#
loop_
_entity_poly.entity_id
_entity_poly.type
_entity_poly.pdbx_seq_one_letter_code
_entity_poly.pdbx_strand_id
1 'polypeptide(L)'
;MAVPNSYFVPGFGISRAVIQNEIRYHCGPDAIVRPYTFQGRDGFLITTIGPPLTKAQIDDLKMSSLEYEEKQSRIADEPNVFVNAPIPINQRIRRGT
;
A
#
# COMPACT_ATOMS: atom_id res chain seq x y z
N MET A 1 8.80 27.27 4.82
CA MET A 1 8.95 25.98 4.12
C MET A 1 9.01 24.88 5.15
N ALA A 2 8.08 23.94 5.13
CA ALA A 2 8.25 22.72 5.91
C ALA A 2 9.21 21.80 5.14
N VAL A 3 10.29 21.38 5.80
CA VAL A 3 11.33 20.55 5.18
C VAL A 3 10.85 19.10 5.16
N PRO A 4 10.93 18.40 4.01
CA PRO A 4 10.61 16.98 3.96
C PRO A 4 11.63 16.20 4.80
N ASN A 5 11.12 15.41 5.75
CA ASN A 5 11.91 14.50 6.56
C ASN A 5 11.81 13.08 5.95
N SER A 6 12.97 12.48 5.69
CA SER A 6 13.07 11.12 5.17
C SER A 6 13.76 10.21 6.19
N TYR A 7 13.10 9.11 6.55
CA TYR A 7 13.63 8.15 7.53
C TYR A 7 13.35 6.71 7.13
N PHE A 8 14.18 5.81 7.64
CA PHE A 8 14.10 4.37 7.38
C PHE A 8 13.26 3.67 8.46
N VAL A 9 12.34 2.82 8.02
CA VAL A 9 11.55 1.93 8.88
C VAL A 9 11.85 0.48 8.51
N PRO A 10 12.31 -0.36 9.44
CA PRO A 10 12.51 -1.78 9.18
C PRO A 10 11.20 -2.46 8.76
N GLY A 11 11.24 -3.35 7.76
CA GLY A 11 10.05 -4.00 7.21
C GLY A 11 9.51 -5.17 8.03
N PHE A 12 10.02 -5.41 9.24
CA PHE A 12 9.68 -6.60 10.02
C PHE A 12 8.22 -6.57 10.49
N GLY A 13 7.40 -7.48 9.94
CA GLY A 13 5.98 -7.60 10.26
C GLY A 13 5.10 -6.51 9.64
N ILE A 14 5.59 -5.79 8.63
CA ILE A 14 4.82 -4.75 7.93
C ILE A 14 4.64 -5.14 6.46
N SER A 15 3.39 -5.32 6.05
CA SER A 15 3.02 -5.61 4.67
C SER A 15 3.21 -4.38 3.79
N ARG A 16 3.79 -4.59 2.60
CA ARG A 16 3.97 -3.54 1.59
C ARG A 16 2.65 -2.91 1.18
N ALA A 17 1.58 -3.70 1.06
CA ALA A 17 0.28 -3.18 0.66
C ALA A 17 -0.33 -2.28 1.74
N VAL A 18 -0.20 -2.70 3.01
CA VAL A 18 -0.71 -1.96 4.16
C VAL A 18 0.02 -0.64 4.33
N ILE A 19 1.36 -0.64 4.38
CA ILE A 19 2.11 0.61 4.58
C ILE A 19 1.90 1.59 3.42
N GLN A 20 1.75 1.12 2.18
CA GLN A 20 1.45 1.99 1.03
C GLN A 20 0.08 2.66 1.12
N ASN A 21 -0.90 1.97 1.69
CA ASN A 21 -2.24 2.48 1.85
C ASN A 21 -2.36 3.39 3.10
N GLU A 22 -1.79 2.97 4.22
CA GLU A 22 -1.99 3.59 5.52
C GLU A 22 -1.07 4.79 5.80
N ILE A 23 0.10 4.87 5.14
CA ILE A 23 1.06 5.95 5.41
C ILE A 23 0.46 7.35 5.20
N ARG A 24 -0.47 7.49 4.24
CA ARG A 24 -1.13 8.77 3.96
C ARG A 24 -2.08 9.21 5.07
N TYR A 25 -2.66 8.27 5.80
CA TYR A 25 -3.51 8.56 6.95
C TYR A 25 -2.69 9.01 8.16
N HIS A 26 -1.52 8.41 8.39
CA HIS A 26 -0.67 8.74 9.53
C HIS A 26 0.20 9.99 9.31
N CYS A 27 0.73 10.16 8.10
CA CYS A 27 1.75 11.18 7.79
C CYS A 27 1.27 12.26 6.82
N GLY A 28 -0.01 12.21 6.41
CA GLY A 28 -0.62 13.16 5.48
C GLY A 28 -0.55 12.74 4.01
N PRO A 29 -1.30 13.42 3.12
CA PRO A 29 -1.44 13.04 1.72
C PRO A 29 -0.13 13.09 0.93
N ASP A 30 0.79 13.97 1.34
CA ASP A 30 2.12 14.13 0.73
C ASP A 30 3.13 13.07 1.21
N ALA A 31 2.72 12.15 2.08
CA ALA A 31 3.59 11.10 2.57
C ALA A 31 3.85 10.06 1.47
N ILE A 32 5.13 9.80 1.23
CA ILE A 32 5.60 8.85 0.22
C ILE A 32 6.32 7.71 0.93
N VAL A 33 5.98 6.48 0.57
CA VAL A 33 6.68 5.28 1.02
C VAL A 33 7.20 4.49 -0.18
N ARG A 34 8.44 4.00 -0.09
CA ARG A 34 9.02 3.10 -1.08
C ARG A 34 9.83 1.99 -0.41
N PRO A 35 9.91 0.80 -1.01
CA PRO A 35 10.84 -0.24 -0.56
C PRO A 35 12.27 0.30 -0.54
N TYR A 36 13.02 -0.03 0.50
CA TYR A 36 14.39 0.40 0.67
C TYR A 36 15.18 -0.59 1.52
N THR A 37 16.46 -0.76 1.21
CA THR A 37 17.37 -1.59 2.00
C THR A 37 18.42 -0.69 2.62
N PHE A 38 18.49 -0.67 3.95
CA PHE A 38 19.47 0.12 4.70
C PHE A 38 20.40 -0.80 5.47
N GLN A 39 21.70 -0.76 5.15
CA GLN A 39 22.73 -1.59 5.81
C GLN A 39 22.40 -3.10 5.81
N GLY A 40 21.85 -3.60 4.71
CA GLY A 40 21.46 -5.01 4.58
C GLY A 40 20.15 -5.39 5.29
N ARG A 41 19.41 -4.41 5.83
CA ARG A 41 18.07 -4.62 6.38
C ARG A 41 17.03 -4.12 5.41
N ASP A 42 16.11 -4.99 5.04
CA ASP A 42 14.98 -4.63 4.21
C ASP A 42 13.91 -3.89 5.02
N GLY A 43 13.30 -2.91 4.36
CA GLY A 43 12.25 -2.10 4.94
C GLY A 43 11.78 -1.05 3.97
N PHE A 44 11.47 0.12 4.52
CA PHE A 44 10.81 1.19 3.79
C PHE A 44 11.48 2.53 4.07
N LEU A 45 11.68 3.31 3.01
CA LEU A 45 12.02 4.72 3.15
C LEU A 45 10.72 5.52 3.10
N ILE A 46 10.44 6.23 4.18
CA ILE A 46 9.28 7.10 4.32
C ILE A 46 9.75 8.54 4.21
N THR A 47 9.07 9.33 3.38
CA THR A 47 9.29 10.77 3.26
C THR A 47 7.98 11.50 3.57
N THR A 48 8.00 12.40 4.54
CA THR A 48 6.84 13.19 4.97
C THR A 48 7.26 14.62 5.31
N ILE A 49 6.33 15.56 5.25
CA ILE A 49 6.52 16.95 5.65
C ILE A 49 6.26 17.12 7.17
N GLY A 50 5.71 16.09 7.83
CA GLY A 50 5.33 16.09 9.25
C GLY A 50 6.33 15.36 10.18
N PRO A 51 5.92 15.14 11.45
CA PRO A 51 6.70 14.36 12.39
C PRO A 51 6.89 12.91 11.91
N PRO A 52 7.96 12.23 12.35
CA PRO A 52 8.15 10.81 12.05
C PRO A 52 7.04 9.97 12.70
N LEU A 53 6.81 8.77 12.15
CA LEU A 53 5.88 7.80 12.70
C LEU A 53 6.20 7.52 14.18
N THR A 54 5.17 7.58 15.01
CA THR A 54 5.24 7.22 16.41
C THR A 54 5.27 5.70 16.57
N LYS A 55 5.76 5.22 17.71
CA LYS A 55 5.76 3.77 18.02
C LYS A 55 4.36 3.16 17.92
N ALA A 56 3.34 3.84 18.45
CA ALA A 56 1.95 3.38 18.38
C ALA A 56 1.48 3.19 16.94
N GLN A 57 1.76 4.14 16.05
CA GLN A 57 1.41 4.03 14.63
C GLN A 57 2.15 2.87 13.93
N ILE A 58 3.39 2.58 14.33
CA ILE A 58 4.12 1.42 13.80
C ILE A 58 3.50 0.10 14.30
N ASP A 59 3.06 0.03 15.55
CA ASP A 59 2.35 -1.13 16.08
C ASP A 59 0.98 -1.31 15.39
N ASP A 60 0.25 -0.22 15.13
CA ASP A 60 -1.00 -0.26 14.35
C ASP A 60 -0.76 -0.82 12.94
N LEU A 61 0.27 -0.34 12.23
CA LEU A 61 0.65 -0.83 10.91
C LEU A 61 0.96 -2.33 10.90
N LYS A 62 1.59 -2.85 11.97
CA LYS A 62 1.87 -4.28 12.11
C LYS A 62 0.61 -5.09 12.32
N MET A 63 -0.31 -4.60 13.15
CA MET A 63 -1.59 -5.24 13.40
C MET A 63 -2.42 -5.30 12.11
N SER A 64 -2.55 -4.17 11.40
CA SER A 64 -3.21 -4.11 10.09
C SER A 64 -2.54 -5.04 9.06
N SER A 65 -1.21 -5.17 9.11
CA SER A 65 -0.46 -6.08 8.24
C SER A 65 -0.79 -7.54 8.50
N LEU A 66 -0.86 -7.94 9.77
CA LEU A 66 -1.24 -9.29 10.17
C LEU A 66 -2.66 -9.63 9.70
N GLU A 67 -3.63 -8.74 9.97
CA GLU A 67 -5.03 -8.92 9.54
C GLU A 67 -5.15 -8.98 8.01
N TYR A 68 -4.35 -8.17 7.30
CA TYR A 68 -4.31 -8.18 5.85
C TYR A 68 -3.80 -9.52 5.30
N GLU A 69 -2.73 -10.08 5.87
CA GLU A 69 -2.19 -11.39 5.48
C GLU A 69 -3.18 -12.53 5.74
N GLU A 70 -3.87 -12.51 6.89
CA GLU A 70 -4.93 -13.49 7.20
C GLU A 70 -6.10 -13.37 6.22
N LYS A 71 -6.51 -12.15 5.87
CA LYS A 71 -7.59 -11.91 4.91
C LYS A 71 -7.20 -12.33 3.50
N GLN A 72 -5.97 -12.03 3.06
CA GLN A 72 -5.47 -12.48 1.76
C GLN A 72 -5.40 -14.01 1.70
N SER A 73 -4.98 -14.67 2.79
CA SER A 73 -4.95 -16.14 2.86
C SER A 73 -6.34 -16.76 2.72
N ARG A 74 -7.38 -16.16 3.32
CA ARG A 74 -8.77 -16.62 3.15
C ARG A 74 -9.32 -16.38 1.74
N ILE A 75 -8.93 -15.29 1.08
CA ILE A 75 -9.38 -14.97 -0.28
C ILE A 75 -8.69 -15.86 -1.33
N ALA A 76 -7.44 -16.26 -1.10
CA ALA A 76 -6.70 -17.12 -2.03
C ALA A 76 -7.35 -18.51 -2.22
N ASP A 77 -8.18 -18.97 -1.27
CA ASP A 77 -8.89 -20.25 -1.32
C ASP A 77 -10.23 -20.17 -2.07
N GLU A 78 -10.76 -18.97 -2.32
CA GLU A 78 -12.01 -18.77 -3.07
C GLU A 78 -11.76 -18.86 -4.59
N PRO A 79 -12.60 -19.60 -5.35
CA PRO A 79 -12.49 -19.63 -6.81
C PRO A 79 -12.70 -18.22 -7.37
N ASN A 80 -11.64 -17.65 -7.97
CA ASN A 80 -11.64 -16.33 -8.59
C ASN A 80 -12.66 -16.24 -9.76
N VAL A 81 -13.94 -16.03 -9.44
CA VAL A 81 -14.96 -15.67 -10.44
C VAL A 81 -14.78 -14.19 -10.76
N PHE A 82 -14.17 -13.91 -11.91
CA PHE A 82 -13.94 -12.54 -12.39
C PHE A 82 -15.24 -11.88 -12.84
N VAL A 83 -16.06 -11.42 -11.88
CA VAL A 83 -17.38 -10.81 -12.11
C VAL A 83 -17.32 -9.46 -12.83
N ASN A 84 -16.17 -8.78 -12.81
CA ASN A 84 -15.98 -7.44 -13.38
C ASN A 84 -15.17 -7.47 -14.69
N ALA A 85 -15.37 -8.47 -15.54
CA ALA A 85 -14.71 -8.51 -16.84
C ALA A 85 -15.04 -7.25 -17.66
N PRO A 86 -14.04 -6.51 -18.17
CA PRO A 86 -14.29 -5.32 -18.98
C PRO A 86 -15.08 -5.72 -20.23
N ILE A 87 -16.28 -5.17 -20.38
CA ILE A 87 -17.17 -5.49 -21.50
C ILE A 87 -16.78 -4.62 -22.70
N PRO A 88 -16.26 -5.19 -23.80
CA PRO A 88 -15.99 -4.41 -25.00
C PRO A 88 -17.32 -3.97 -25.63
N ILE A 89 -17.61 -2.67 -25.56
CA ILE A 89 -18.73 -2.07 -26.29
C ILE A 89 -18.29 -1.92 -27.74
N ASN A 90 -18.40 -2.99 -28.53
CA ASN A 90 -18.09 -2.91 -29.95
C ASN A 90 -18.98 -1.88 -30.64
N GLN A 91 -18.30 -0.87 -31.17
CA GLN A 91 -18.83 0.26 -31.91
C GLN A 91 -19.67 -0.25 -33.08
N ARG A 92 -20.92 0.21 -33.13
CA ARG A 92 -21.93 -0.04 -34.17
C ARG A 92 -21.28 -0.17 -35.55
N ILE A 93 -21.29 -1.38 -36.12
CA ILE A 93 -21.00 -1.58 -37.54
C ILE A 93 -22.04 -0.76 -38.31
N ARG A 94 -21.64 0.40 -38.84
CA ARG A 94 -22.43 1.10 -39.85
C ARG A 94 -22.38 0.27 -41.12
N ARG A 95 -23.39 -0.57 -41.32
CA ARG A 95 -23.70 -1.20 -42.60
C ARG A 95 -24.56 -0.23 -43.42
N GLY A 96 -24.19 -0.06 -44.69
CA GLY A 96 -24.98 0.58 -45.75
C GLY A 96 -24.67 2.06 -45.91
N THR A 97 -24.34 2.58 -47.09
CA THR A 97 -24.54 2.12 -48.48
C THR A 97 -23.40 2.60 -49.35
#